data_AF-A0A4Y2HCT9-F1
#
_entry.id   AF-A0A4Y2HCT9-F1
#
_cell.length_a   1.000
_cell.length_b   1.000
_cell.length_c   1.000
_cell.angle_alpha   90.00
_cell.angle_beta   90.00
_cell.angle_gamma   90.00
#
_symmetry.space_group_name_H-M   'P 1'
#
loop_
_entity.id
_entity.type
_entity.pdbx_description
1 polymer ?
#
loop_
_entity_poly.entity_id
_entity_poly.type
_entity_poly.pdbx_seq_one_letter_code
_entity_poly.pdbx_strand_id
1 'polypeptide(L)'
;MVYGTPITFSGKIFSVNKTLSTNDFLASLQQRMSPLRPIPMTPHCRRKVFVHKKLNNCSHVFLRQDRLTKSLVPPYSGLHLVVSRTSKHFTIQVGSRQQTVSIDRLKPAFQLAEIQPYRVSFPI
;
A
#
# COMPACT_ATOMS: atom_id res chain seq x y z
N MET A 1 -25.47 -22.58 38.00
CA MET A 1 -24.27 -22.05 37.34
C MET A 1 -24.02 -20.65 37.87
N VAL A 2 -23.01 -20.43 38.69
CA VAL A 2 -22.70 -19.12 39.28
C VAL A 2 -21.69 -18.42 38.37
N TYR A 3 -22.14 -17.34 37.74
CA TYR A 3 -21.35 -16.47 36.86
C TYR A 3 -21.03 -15.20 37.64
N GLY A 4 -19.76 -14.82 37.79
CA GLY A 4 -19.44 -13.52 38.40
C GLY A 4 -18.16 -13.39 39.23
N THR A 5 -17.25 -14.35 39.26
CA THR A 5 -15.97 -14.13 39.96
C THR A 5 -14.98 -13.45 39.00
N PRO A 6 -14.53 -12.20 39.27
CA PRO A 6 -13.44 -11.62 38.51
C PRO A 6 -12.17 -12.45 38.79
N ILE A 7 -11.58 -13.01 37.74
CA ILE A 7 -10.29 -13.70 37.83
C ILE A 7 -9.25 -12.62 38.08
N THR A 8 -8.93 -12.35 39.35
CA THR A 8 -7.85 -11.44 39.69
C THR A 8 -6.53 -12.15 39.39
N PHE A 9 -5.84 -11.62 38.38
CA PHE A 9 -4.49 -12.04 38.10
C PHE A 9 -3.63 -11.74 39.34
N SER A 10 -3.11 -12.78 40.00
CA SER A 10 -2.17 -12.64 41.11
C SER A 10 -0.98 -11.80 40.63
N GLY A 11 -0.86 -10.56 41.11
CA GLY A 11 0.17 -9.58 40.74
C GLY A 11 1.60 -9.96 41.11
N LYS A 12 1.96 -11.24 41.10
CA LYS A 12 3.32 -11.77 41.21
C LYS A 12 3.74 -12.36 39.85
N ILE A 13 3.85 -11.51 38.82
CA ILE A 13 4.44 -11.96 37.55
C ILE A 13 5.97 -12.02 37.67
N PHE A 14 6.56 -11.17 38.50
CA PHE A 14 8.00 -11.09 38.62
C PHE A 14 8.39 -10.85 40.08
N SER A 15 8.97 -11.86 40.72
CA SER A 15 9.81 -11.63 41.88
C SER A 15 11.10 -10.99 41.38
N VAL A 16 11.36 -9.75 41.76
CA VAL A 16 12.65 -9.06 41.52
C VAL A 16 13.69 -9.70 42.44
N ASN A 17 14.06 -10.93 42.14
CA ASN A 17 14.99 -11.72 42.91
C ASN A 17 16.20 -12.05 42.04
N LYS A 18 16.99 -11.02 41.76
CA LYS A 18 18.46 -11.04 41.65
C LYS A 18 18.93 -9.74 41.01
N THR A 19 19.81 -9.04 41.69
CA THR A 19 20.78 -8.13 41.09
C THR A 19 21.78 -8.96 40.28
N LEU A 20 21.34 -9.53 39.15
CA LEU A 20 22.27 -10.09 38.18
C LEU A 20 23.12 -8.93 37.67
N SER A 21 24.45 -9.12 37.68
CA SER A 21 25.34 -8.28 36.91
C SER A 21 24.80 -8.19 35.49
N THR A 22 24.75 -6.98 34.91
CA THR A 22 24.18 -6.73 33.59
C THR A 22 24.74 -7.69 32.52
N ASN A 23 26.01 -8.08 32.68
CA ASN A 23 26.71 -9.01 31.81
C ASN A 23 26.13 -10.44 31.87
N ASP A 24 25.78 -10.94 33.06
CA ASP A 24 25.22 -12.29 33.22
C ASP A 24 23.80 -12.38 32.66
N PHE A 25 23.02 -11.31 32.83
CA PHE A 25 21.69 -11.20 32.25
C PHE A 25 21.76 -11.17 30.72
N LEU A 26 22.66 -10.38 30.14
CA LEU A 26 22.87 -10.33 28.70
C LEU A 26 23.32 -11.69 28.14
N ALA A 27 24.25 -12.37 28.81
CA ALA A 27 24.69 -13.71 28.41
C ALA A 27 23.53 -14.71 28.42
N SER A 28 22.72 -14.73 29.48
CA SER A 28 21.54 -15.59 29.58
C SER A 28 20.49 -15.28 28.51
N LEU A 29 20.25 -14.00 28.24
CA LEU A 29 19.31 -13.56 27.20
C LEU A 29 19.78 -13.97 25.81
N GLN A 30 21.06 -13.75 25.48
CA GLN A 30 21.65 -14.14 24.21
C GLN A 30 21.59 -15.66 24.01
N GLN A 31 21.88 -16.45 25.04
CA GLN A 31 21.74 -17.91 24.96
C GLN A 31 20.30 -18.35 24.71
N ARG A 32 19.33 -17.71 25.37
CA ARG A 32 17.89 -18.03 25.19
C ARG A 32 17.34 -17.57 23.84
N MET A 33 17.86 -16.48 23.27
CA MET A 33 17.43 -15.92 21.98
C MET A 33 18.18 -16.54 20.79
N SER A 34 19.38 -17.09 20.98
CA SER A 34 20.19 -17.75 19.94
C SER A 34 19.45 -18.82 19.12
N PRO A 35 18.57 -19.68 19.69
CA PRO A 35 17.82 -20.67 18.92
C PRO A 35 16.58 -20.12 18.20
N LEU A 36 16.11 -18.91 18.53
CA LEU A 36 14.91 -18.31 17.91
C LEU A 36 15.18 -17.70 16.54
N ARG A 37 16.16 -18.21 15.80
CA ARG A 37 16.46 -17.70 14.46
C ARG A 37 15.29 -18.00 13.53
N PRO A 38 14.86 -17.03 12.72
CA PRO A 38 13.86 -17.28 11.69
C PRO A 38 14.32 -18.45 10.81
N ILE A 39 13.50 -19.49 10.72
CA ILE A 39 13.72 -20.57 9.77
C ILE A 39 13.53 -19.95 8.37
N PRO A 40 14.45 -20.18 7.41
CA PRO A 40 14.27 -19.69 6.06
C PRO A 40 12.99 -20.29 5.47
N MET A 41 11.93 -19.48 5.44
CA MET A 41 10.65 -19.86 4.85
C MET A 41 10.77 -19.86 3.33
N THR A 42 10.13 -20.82 2.68
CA THR A 42 9.96 -20.82 1.23
C THR A 42 9.18 -19.55 0.84
N PRO A 43 9.62 -18.78 -0.18
CA PRO A 43 8.84 -17.63 -0.64
C PRO A 43 7.56 -18.15 -1.32
N HIS A 44 6.49 -18.31 -0.54
CA HIS A 44 5.17 -18.74 -1.03
C HIS A 44 4.52 -17.71 -1.96
N CYS A 45 5.07 -16.50 -2.04
CA CYS A 45 4.51 -15.43 -2.84
C CYS A 45 5.59 -14.80 -3.74
N ARG A 46 5.87 -15.43 -4.88
CA ARG A 46 6.49 -14.71 -6.01
C ARG A 46 5.41 -13.84 -6.67
N ARG A 47 5.09 -12.69 -6.07
CA ARG A 47 4.09 -11.77 -6.63
C ARG A 47 4.50 -11.38 -8.04
N LYS A 48 3.74 -11.82 -9.04
CA LYS A 48 3.89 -11.35 -10.41
C LYS A 48 3.38 -9.91 -10.45
N VAL A 49 4.29 -8.96 -10.65
CA VAL A 49 3.94 -7.54 -10.80
C VAL A 49 3.16 -7.40 -12.11
N PHE A 50 1.93 -6.90 -12.01
CA PHE A 50 1.09 -6.65 -13.17
C PHE A 50 1.23 -5.19 -13.60
N VAL A 51 1.64 -4.97 -14.85
CA VAL A 51 1.71 -3.65 -15.48
C VAL A 51 0.82 -3.64 -16.70
N HIS A 52 -0.04 -2.63 -16.82
CA HIS A 52 -0.92 -2.49 -17.97
C HIS A 52 -0.13 -2.17 -19.24
N LYS A 53 -0.25 -3.03 -20.27
CA LYS A 53 0.44 -2.86 -21.56
C LYS A 53 0.19 -1.50 -22.24
N LYS A 54 -0.98 -0.91 -22.01
CA LYS A 54 -1.40 0.36 -22.62
C LYS A 54 -0.84 1.60 -21.93
N LEU A 55 -0.17 1.47 -20.78
CA LEU A 55 0.47 2.60 -20.09
C LEU A 55 1.56 3.28 -20.95
N ASN A 56 2.23 2.51 -21.81
CA ASN A 56 3.27 3.06 -22.69
C ASN A 56 2.69 3.96 -23.80
N ASN A 57 1.42 3.78 -24.17
CA ASN A 57 0.78 4.48 -25.30
C ASN A 57 -0.41 5.37 -24.89
N CYS A 58 -0.73 5.50 -23.60
CA CYS A 58 -1.87 6.30 -23.16
C CYS A 58 -1.51 7.79 -23.10
N SER A 59 -2.39 8.66 -23.60
CA SER A 59 -2.28 10.12 -23.47
C SER A 59 -2.59 10.60 -22.04
N HIS A 60 -3.61 9.98 -21.43
CA HIS A 60 -4.09 10.30 -20.10
C HIS A 60 -4.01 9.09 -19.17
N VAL A 61 -3.81 9.35 -17.87
CA VAL A 61 -3.76 8.35 -16.80
C VAL A 61 -4.54 8.82 -15.59
N PHE A 62 -5.04 7.86 -14.82
CA PHE A 62 -5.57 8.09 -13.48
C PHE A 62 -4.47 7.83 -12.45
N LEU A 63 -4.34 8.72 -11.46
CA LEU A 63 -3.33 8.64 -10.40
C LEU A 63 -3.94 8.11 -9.10
N ARG A 64 -3.37 7.05 -8.52
CA ARG A 64 -3.77 6.55 -7.20
C ARG A 64 -3.29 7.49 -6.08
N GLN A 65 -4.22 7.89 -5.21
CA GLN A 65 -3.94 8.69 -4.03
C GLN A 65 -3.71 7.76 -2.82
N ASP A 66 -2.46 7.55 -2.44
CA ASP A 66 -2.07 6.65 -1.32
C ASP A 66 -2.28 7.26 0.08
N ARG A 67 -3.16 8.25 0.19
CA ARG A 67 -3.47 8.90 1.46
C ARG A 67 -4.63 8.16 2.13
N LEU A 68 -4.65 8.14 3.46
CA LEU A 68 -5.85 7.78 4.22
C LEU A 68 -6.97 8.78 3.90
N THR A 69 -7.91 8.36 3.06
CA THR A 69 -9.08 9.15 2.68
C THR A 69 -10.28 8.77 3.53
N LYS A 70 -11.23 9.72 3.65
CA LYS A 70 -12.53 9.44 4.26
C LYS A 70 -13.25 8.35 3.47
N SER A 71 -14.21 7.67 4.10
CA SER A 71 -15.09 6.72 3.42
C SER A 71 -15.76 7.40 2.21
N LEU A 72 -15.87 6.67 1.10
CA LEU A 72 -16.49 7.12 -0.17
C LEU A 72 -15.67 8.08 -1.07
N VAL A 73 -14.39 8.33 -0.79
CA VAL A 73 -13.53 9.07 -1.73
C VAL A 73 -12.92 8.10 -2.75
N PRO A 74 -12.99 8.39 -4.06
CA PRO A 74 -12.36 7.53 -5.07
C PRO A 74 -10.84 7.49 -4.86
N PRO A 75 -10.22 6.30 -4.89
CA PRO A 75 -8.79 6.16 -4.64
C PRO A 75 -7.92 6.66 -5.81
N TYR A 76 -8.52 6.94 -6.96
CA TYR A 76 -7.84 7.50 -8.13
C TYR A 76 -8.33 8.93 -8.39
N SER A 77 -7.38 9.84 -8.54
CA SER A 77 -7.59 11.18 -9.07
C SER A 77 -7.74 11.12 -10.59
N GLY A 78 -8.43 12.14 -11.13
CA GLY A 78 -8.98 12.21 -12.49
C GLY A 78 -7.98 12.05 -13.64
N LEU A 79 -8.39 12.53 -14.82
CA LEU A 79 -7.60 12.38 -16.04
C LEU A 79 -6.40 13.32 -16.02
N HIS A 80 -5.21 12.77 -15.81
CA HIS A 80 -3.95 13.51 -15.84
C HIS A 80 -3.24 13.30 -17.17
N LEU A 81 -2.80 14.39 -17.79
CA LEU A 81 -2.03 14.35 -19.02
C LEU A 81 -0.62 13.82 -18.72
N VAL A 82 -0.14 12.88 -19.53
CA VAL A 82 1.22 12.34 -19.43
C VAL A 82 2.17 13.20 -20.26
N VAL A 83 3.09 13.89 -19.60
CA VAL A 83 4.09 14.78 -20.23
C VAL A 83 5.28 13.98 -20.72
N SER A 84 5.84 13.12 -19.86
CA SER A 84 6.99 12.27 -20.20
C SER A 84 6.89 10.90 -19.54
N ARG A 85 7.59 9.91 -20.12
CA ARG A 85 7.52 8.50 -19.72
C ARG A 85 8.92 7.91 -19.60
N THR A 86 9.14 7.16 -18.54
CA THR A 86 10.33 6.32 -18.30
C THR A 86 9.84 4.90 -17.95
N SER A 87 10.73 3.92 -17.95
CA SER A 87 10.41 2.51 -17.64
C SER A 87 9.70 2.30 -16.30
N LYS A 88 10.04 3.08 -15.26
CA LYS A 88 9.48 2.96 -13.90
C LYS A 88 8.66 4.16 -13.44
N HIS A 89 8.83 5.31 -14.10
CA HIS A 89 8.28 6.59 -13.67
C HIS A 89 7.66 7.35 -14.82
N PHE A 90 6.61 8.12 -14.52
CA PHE A 90 5.90 8.97 -15.47
C PHE A 90 5.83 10.36 -14.87
N THR A 91 6.00 11.38 -15.71
CA THR A 91 5.73 12.76 -15.33
C THR A 91 4.36 13.13 -15.87
N ILE A 92 3.45 13.48 -14.96
CA ILE A 92 2.07 13.84 -15.28
C ILE A 92 1.77 15.28 -14.88
N GLN A 93 0.84 15.90 -15.58
CA GLN A 93 0.33 17.22 -15.27
C GLN A 93 -0.85 17.11 -14.29
N VAL A 94 -0.66 17.60 -13.07
CA VAL A 94 -1.68 17.67 -12.02
C VAL A 94 -1.99 19.13 -11.75
N GLY A 95 -3.09 19.63 -12.33
CA GLY A 95 -3.40 21.07 -12.31
C GLY A 95 -2.33 21.88 -13.04
N SER A 96 -1.74 22.87 -12.37
CA SER A 96 -0.65 23.70 -12.94
C SER A 96 0.75 23.11 -12.73
N ARG A 97 0.89 22.01 -11.98
CA ARG A 97 2.20 21.44 -11.63
C ARG A 97 2.45 20.13 -12.34
N GLN A 98 3.71 19.86 -12.64
CA GLN A 98 4.18 18.55 -13.08
C GLN A 98 4.63 17.72 -11.88
N GLN A 99 4.25 16.45 -11.86
CA GLN A 99 4.62 15.51 -10.82
C GLN A 99 5.15 14.22 -11.41
N THR A 100 6.27 13.74 -10.87
CA THR A 100 6.83 12.41 -11.21
C THR A 100 6.25 11.36 -10.28
N VAL A 101 5.70 10.30 -10.85
CA VAL A 101 5.00 9.21 -10.15
C VAL A 101 5.46 7.85 -10.66
N SER A 102 5.47 6.84 -9.79
CA SER A 102 5.79 5.47 -10.19
C SER A 102 4.67 4.84 -11.01
N ILE A 103 5.03 3.92 -11.90
CA ILE A 103 4.10 3.17 -12.73
C ILE A 103 3.05 2.39 -11.92
N ASP A 104 3.39 1.97 -10.71
CA ASP A 104 2.51 1.18 -9.83
C ASP A 104 1.28 1.95 -9.33
N ARG A 105 1.32 3.27 -9.41
CA ARG A 105 0.23 4.17 -8.98
C ARG A 105 -0.65 4.64 -10.14
N LEU A 106 -0.40 4.16 -11.36
CA LEU A 106 -1.05 4.65 -12.56
C LEU A 106 -1.99 3.60 -13.16
N LYS A 107 -3.13 4.09 -13.64
CA LYS A 107 -4.05 3.31 -14.47
C LYS A 107 -4.24 4.05 -15.80
N PRO A 108 -4.12 3.37 -16.96
CA PRO A 108 -4.35 4.04 -18.24
C PRO A 108 -5.79 4.50 -18.34
N ALA A 109 -6.00 5.71 -18.86
CA ALA A 109 -7.31 6.18 -19.21
C ALA A 109 -7.61 5.87 -20.69
N PHE A 110 -8.81 5.36 -20.94
CA PHE A 110 -9.30 5.11 -22.28
C PHE A 110 -10.33 6.20 -22.60
N GLN A 111 -10.01 7.05 -23.57
CA GLN A 111 -10.99 7.94 -24.16
C GLN A 111 -11.68 7.16 -25.28
N LEU A 112 -13.01 7.08 -25.23
CA LEU A 112 -13.80 6.63 -26.37
C LEU A 112 -13.54 7.64 -27.48
N ALA A 113 -13.12 7.18 -28.66
CA ALA A 113 -13.11 8.03 -29.84
C ALA A 113 -14.51 8.62 -29.99
N GLU A 114 -14.60 9.94 -30.14
CA GLU A 114 -15.86 10.66 -30.23
C GLU A 114 -16.81 9.91 -31.17
N ILE A 115 -17.92 9.41 -30.62
CA ILE A 115 -19.11 9.24 -31.43
C ILE A 115 -19.46 10.67 -31.81
N GLN A 116 -19.08 11.10 -33.01
CA GLN A 116 -19.61 12.32 -33.60
C GLN A 116 -21.12 12.28 -33.37
N PRO A 117 -21.72 13.21 -32.61
CA PRO A 117 -23.14 13.18 -32.38
C PRO A 117 -23.78 13.41 -33.74
N TYR A 118 -24.27 12.34 -34.35
CA TYR A 118 -25.21 12.42 -35.46
C TYR A 118 -26.27 13.42 -34.99
N ARG A 119 -26.34 14.58 -35.65
CA ARG A 119 -27.36 15.59 -35.36
C ARG A 119 -28.70 14.91 -35.57
N VAL A 120 -29.30 14.41 -34.50
CA VAL A 120 -30.70 14.02 -34.50
C VAL A 120 -31.46 15.34 -34.45
N SER A 121 -31.73 15.90 -35.63
CA SER A 121 -32.71 16.96 -35.80
C SER A 121 -34.09 16.34 -35.59
N PHE A 122 -34.75 16.68 -34.49
CA PHE A 122 -36.16 16.40 -34.32
C PHE A 122 -36.96 17.44 -35.10
N PRO A 123 -37.86 17.05 -36.02
CA PRO A 123 -38.80 17.99 -36.62
C PRO A 123 -39.79 18.48 -35.54
N ILE A 124 -40.15 19.76 -35.67
CA ILE A 124 -41.03 20.53 -34.77
C ILE A 124 -42.41 19.88 -34.65
#